data_AF-A0A1B6DJG0-F1
#
_entry.id   AF-A0A1B6DJG0-F1
#
_cell.length_a   1.000
_cell.length_b   1.000
_cell.length_c   1.000
_cell.angle_alpha   90.00
_cell.angle_beta   90.00
_cell.angle_gamma   90.00
#
_symmetry.space_group_name_H-M   'P 1'
#
loop_
_entity.id
_entity.type
_entity.pdbx_description
1 polymer ?
#
loop_
_entity_poly.entity_id
_entity_poly.type
_entity_poly.pdbx_seq_one_letter_code
_entity_poly.pdbx_strand_id
1 'polypeptide(L)'
;MATMLSRGLGLVESLARKNCVKLLAANTPTTPWNQQKRNLNVHEHISYTLLKDAGIPVPQFGVAKTKKEAGEIAKKLNVKDIVLKAQVLAGGRGKGSFKGGLKGGVRMVYTPEEAEDIAGQMLGDYLITKQTGEKGRICNAVMVTERKFPRREFYFAIMMERAFSGPVLIASSQGGVNIEEVAAENPKAILYEPIDITKGLSKEQALKVADTVGLAEKRDQTADMLLRLYDLFTKKDALLIEVNPYAEDAAGNYYCLDAKMRFDDNSDFRQKELFSLRDWTQEDEKEVEAAKHSLNYIALDGSIGCLVNGAGLAMATMDIIKLHGGEPANFLDVGGGATAQQVKEAFKIITADPKVYAIMVNIFGGIMRCDIIAEGIIAAAKELNLKIPIICRLQGTNAEDAKVLIECSDMEILLNDDLDEVARMAVNLSSKLGCVT
;
A
#
# COMPACT_ATOMS: atom_id res chain seq x y z
N MET A 1 61.52 -5.70 -5.71
CA MET A 1 61.49 -7.13 -5.33
C MET A 1 60.25 -7.34 -4.48
N ALA A 2 59.10 -7.64 -5.09
CA ALA A 2 58.69 -9.00 -5.46
C ALA A 2 58.59 -9.94 -4.23
N THR A 3 57.37 -10.01 -3.67
CA THR A 3 56.63 -11.23 -3.30
C THR A 3 57.37 -12.45 -2.75
N MET A 4 56.92 -12.95 -1.59
CA MET A 4 56.35 -14.29 -1.40
C MET A 4 55.95 -14.48 0.07
N LEU A 5 54.66 -14.73 0.35
CA LEU A 5 54.21 -15.90 1.11
C LEU A 5 52.68 -15.98 1.16
N SER A 6 52.23 -17.21 1.03
CA SER A 6 50.96 -17.72 0.54
C SER A 6 49.83 -17.78 1.57
N ARG A 7 48.62 -17.55 1.05
CA ARG A 7 47.36 -18.28 1.27
C ARG A 7 47.29 -19.25 2.45
N GLY A 8 46.33 -18.99 3.34
CA GLY A 8 45.71 -20.01 4.16
C GLY A 8 44.66 -19.42 5.10
N LEU A 9 43.41 -19.29 4.66
CA LEU A 9 42.23 -19.08 5.53
C LEU A 9 40.95 -19.41 4.73
N GLY A 10 40.83 -20.67 4.29
CA GLY A 10 39.71 -21.17 3.48
C GLY A 10 38.64 -21.96 4.23
N LEU A 11 38.59 -21.92 5.58
CA LEU A 11 37.62 -22.72 6.34
C LEU A 11 36.80 -21.95 7.39
N VAL A 12 37.20 -20.74 7.77
CA VAL A 12 36.52 -19.98 8.85
C VAL A 12 35.35 -19.13 8.32
N GLU A 13 35.40 -18.69 7.06
CA GLU A 13 34.30 -17.92 6.43
C GLU A 13 33.05 -18.76 6.11
N SER A 14 33.20 -20.09 5.96
CA SER A 14 32.07 -20.99 5.66
C SER A 14 31.17 -21.24 6.88
N LEU A 15 31.75 -21.28 8.09
CA LEU A 15 31.03 -21.58 9.33
C LEU A 15 30.36 -20.35 9.95
N ALA A 16 30.84 -19.14 9.64
CA ALA A 16 30.26 -17.88 10.15
C ALA A 16 28.96 -17.44 9.45
N ARG A 17 28.60 -18.03 8.30
CA ARG A 17 27.34 -17.73 7.59
C ARG A 17 26.09 -18.33 8.25
N LYS A 18 26.22 -19.28 9.17
CA LYS A 18 25.06 -19.95 9.77
C LYS A 18 24.50 -19.28 11.02
N ASN A 19 25.21 -18.34 11.64
CA ASN A 19 24.75 -17.64 12.83
C ASN A 19 25.34 -16.23 12.89
N CYS A 20 24.63 -15.21 12.40
CA CYS A 20 24.85 -13.84 12.86
C CYS A 20 23.71 -12.89 12.45
N VAL A 21 23.03 -12.39 13.47
CA VAL A 21 22.46 -11.03 13.52
C VAL A 21 23.55 -10.04 13.12
N LYS A 22 23.35 -9.23 12.08
CA LYS A 22 24.14 -8.01 11.88
C LYS A 22 23.31 -6.83 11.38
N LEU A 23 23.28 -5.84 12.27
CA LEU A 23 23.00 -4.43 12.09
C LEU A 23 24.01 -3.74 11.15
N LEU A 24 23.51 -2.67 10.53
CA LEU A 24 24.17 -1.50 9.91
C LEU A 24 24.60 -1.54 8.43
N ALA A 25 23.80 -0.79 7.66
CA ALA A 25 24.15 0.31 6.75
C ALA A 25 25.20 0.06 5.66
N ALA A 26 24.73 -0.12 4.43
CA ALA A 26 25.54 -0.02 3.22
C ALA A 26 25.19 1.28 2.46
N ASN A 27 26.18 2.15 2.30
CA ASN A 27 26.15 3.30 1.41
C ASN A 27 26.18 2.82 -0.05
N THR A 28 25.23 3.28 -0.86
CA THR A 28 25.22 3.08 -2.33
C THR A 28 25.05 4.41 -3.06
N PRO A 29 25.67 4.58 -4.24
CA PRO A 29 25.68 5.85 -4.97
C PRO A 29 24.31 6.16 -5.59
N THR A 30 23.91 7.44 -5.49
CA THR A 30 22.59 7.98 -5.82
C THR A 30 22.41 8.22 -7.32
N THR A 31 21.67 7.35 -8.00
CA THR A 31 20.92 7.68 -9.24
C THR A 31 19.63 8.41 -8.83
N PRO A 32 19.01 9.26 -9.67
CA PRO A 32 17.82 10.01 -9.28
C PRO A 32 16.65 9.03 -9.13
N TRP A 33 16.30 8.75 -7.87
CA TRP A 33 15.20 7.86 -7.52
C TRP A 33 13.88 8.56 -7.82
N ASN A 34 13.19 8.09 -8.85
CA ASN A 34 11.75 8.28 -8.92
C ASN A 34 11.16 7.61 -7.67
N GLN A 35 10.39 8.39 -6.91
CA GLN A 35 10.04 8.02 -5.55
C GLN A 35 9.10 6.81 -5.52
N GLN A 36 9.35 5.91 -4.58
CA GLN A 36 8.73 4.59 -4.53
C GLN A 36 7.27 4.68 -4.06
N LYS A 37 6.33 4.66 -4.99
CA LYS A 37 4.91 4.36 -4.73
C LYS A 37 4.70 2.85 -4.90
N ARG A 38 3.93 2.22 -4.00
CA ARG A 38 3.67 0.75 -3.98
C ARG A 38 2.21 0.52 -3.65
N ASN A 39 1.33 1.04 -4.48
CA ASN A 39 -0.06 1.27 -4.14
C ASN A 39 -1.02 0.32 -4.85
N LEU A 40 -0.60 -0.35 -5.94
CA LEU A 40 -1.52 -1.25 -6.64
C LEU A 40 -1.83 -2.50 -5.81
N ASN A 41 -3.02 -2.47 -5.22
CA ASN A 41 -3.71 -3.62 -4.65
C ASN A 41 -4.89 -3.95 -5.56
N VAL A 42 -5.22 -5.23 -5.68
CA VAL A 42 -6.38 -5.68 -6.46
C VAL A 42 -7.43 -6.33 -5.57
N HIS A 43 -8.68 -6.29 -6.02
CA HIS A 43 -9.79 -6.94 -5.33
C HIS A 43 -9.63 -8.47 -5.35
N GLU A 44 -10.24 -9.14 -4.37
CA GLU A 44 -10.13 -10.60 -4.22
C GLU A 44 -10.56 -11.36 -5.49
N HIS A 45 -11.60 -10.91 -6.18
CA HIS A 45 -12.04 -11.56 -7.43
C HIS A 45 -11.00 -11.47 -8.56
N ILE A 46 -10.18 -10.41 -8.58
CA ILE A 46 -9.06 -10.28 -9.53
C ILE A 46 -7.97 -11.27 -9.14
N SER A 47 -7.63 -11.34 -7.86
CA SER A 47 -6.68 -12.36 -7.35
C SER A 47 -7.15 -13.78 -7.72
N TYR A 48 -8.44 -14.08 -7.57
CA TYR A 48 -9.03 -15.37 -7.96
C TYR A 48 -8.89 -15.65 -9.45
N THR A 49 -9.12 -14.64 -10.29
CA THR A 49 -8.95 -14.76 -11.74
C THR A 49 -7.50 -15.06 -12.10
N LEU A 50 -6.55 -14.31 -11.51
CA LEU A 50 -5.12 -14.52 -11.73
C LEU A 50 -4.63 -15.90 -11.25
N LEU A 51 -5.13 -16.38 -10.10
CA LEU A 51 -4.83 -17.72 -9.61
C LEU A 51 -5.41 -18.80 -10.54
N LYS A 52 -6.66 -18.64 -10.97
CA LYS A 52 -7.32 -19.57 -11.90
C LYS A 52 -6.58 -19.65 -13.24
N ASP A 53 -6.14 -18.51 -13.77
CA ASP A 53 -5.38 -18.44 -15.02
C ASP A 53 -3.98 -19.08 -14.90
N ALA A 54 -3.38 -19.03 -13.71
CA ALA A 54 -2.16 -19.79 -13.37
C ALA A 54 -2.44 -21.30 -13.14
N GLY A 55 -3.70 -21.73 -13.23
CA GLY A 55 -4.13 -23.10 -12.97
C GLY A 55 -4.08 -23.49 -11.49
N ILE A 56 -4.16 -22.52 -10.58
CA ILE A 56 -4.29 -22.74 -9.14
C ILE A 56 -5.80 -22.79 -8.81
N PRO A 57 -6.29 -23.86 -8.16
CA PRO A 57 -7.72 -24.00 -7.89
C PRO A 57 -8.27 -22.93 -6.96
N VAL A 58 -9.37 -22.31 -7.37
CA VAL A 58 -10.20 -21.41 -6.56
C VAL A 58 -11.65 -21.90 -6.59
N PRO A 59 -12.49 -21.57 -5.59
CA PRO A 59 -13.93 -21.85 -5.65
C PRO A 59 -14.57 -21.21 -6.88
N GLN A 60 -15.67 -21.79 -7.38
CA GLN A 60 -16.42 -21.17 -8.47
C GLN A 60 -17.01 -19.84 -7.99
N PHE A 61 -16.86 -18.79 -8.78
CA PHE A 61 -17.26 -17.44 -8.39
C PHE A 61 -17.78 -16.63 -9.58
N GLY A 62 -18.53 -15.58 -9.26
CA GLY A 62 -18.86 -14.48 -10.14
C GLY A 62 -18.88 -13.16 -9.37
N VAL A 63 -18.95 -12.04 -10.08
CA VAL A 63 -18.94 -10.70 -9.49
C VAL A 63 -20.20 -9.96 -9.92
N ALA A 64 -20.93 -9.46 -8.93
CA ALA A 64 -22.14 -8.68 -9.11
C ALA A 64 -21.89 -7.20 -8.80
N LYS A 65 -22.35 -6.32 -9.67
CA LYS A 65 -22.42 -4.86 -9.44
C LYS A 65 -23.85 -4.40 -9.16
N THR A 66 -24.84 -5.26 -9.38
CA THR A 66 -26.23 -5.03 -9.00
C THR A 66 -26.77 -6.19 -8.19
N LYS A 67 -27.79 -5.92 -7.36
CA LYS A 67 -28.43 -6.98 -6.55
C LYS A 67 -29.00 -8.11 -7.42
N LYS A 68 -29.58 -7.79 -8.57
CA LYS A 68 -30.13 -8.77 -9.52
C LYS A 68 -29.04 -9.67 -10.09
N GLU A 69 -27.90 -9.09 -10.48
CA GLU A 69 -26.74 -9.88 -10.92
C GLU A 69 -26.28 -10.86 -9.84
N ALA A 70 -26.33 -10.50 -8.56
CA ALA A 70 -25.95 -11.39 -7.47
C ALA A 70 -26.87 -12.63 -7.41
N GLY A 71 -28.19 -12.42 -7.52
CA GLY A 71 -29.16 -13.51 -7.60
C GLY A 71 -28.99 -14.38 -8.86
N GLU A 72 -28.75 -13.76 -10.02
CA GLU A 72 -28.48 -14.49 -11.27
C GLU A 72 -27.20 -15.33 -11.20
N ILE A 73 -26.13 -14.80 -10.62
CA ILE A 73 -24.86 -15.53 -10.43
C ILE A 73 -25.07 -16.68 -9.46
N ALA A 74 -25.75 -16.44 -8.33
CA ALA A 74 -26.08 -17.49 -7.37
C ALA A 74 -26.86 -18.65 -8.04
N LYS A 75 -27.84 -18.31 -8.88
CA LYS A 75 -28.60 -19.29 -9.66
C LYS A 75 -27.73 -20.05 -10.68
N LYS A 76 -26.80 -19.37 -11.35
CA LYS A 76 -25.86 -19.97 -12.32
C LYS A 76 -24.85 -20.90 -11.67
N LEU A 77 -24.36 -20.57 -10.47
CA LEU A 77 -23.47 -21.44 -9.70
C LEU A 77 -24.18 -22.76 -9.34
N ASN A 78 -25.50 -22.72 -9.11
CA ASN A 78 -26.34 -23.89 -8.85
C ASN A 78 -25.80 -24.76 -7.69
N VAL A 79 -25.34 -24.09 -6.64
CA VAL A 79 -24.86 -24.70 -5.39
C VAL A 79 -25.72 -24.23 -4.23
N LYS A 80 -25.87 -25.09 -3.22
CA LYS A 80 -26.68 -24.78 -2.04
C LYS A 80 -26.00 -23.78 -1.11
N ASP A 81 -24.69 -23.92 -0.90
CA ASP A 81 -23.94 -23.12 0.05
C ASP A 81 -23.13 -22.05 -0.68
N ILE A 82 -23.53 -20.78 -0.53
CA ILE A 82 -22.93 -19.63 -1.21
C ILE A 82 -22.34 -18.68 -0.17
N VAL A 83 -21.26 -18.02 -0.53
CA VAL A 83 -20.67 -16.92 0.23
C VAL A 83 -20.70 -15.65 -0.61
N LEU A 84 -21.28 -14.59 -0.05
CA LEU A 84 -21.15 -13.23 -0.55
C LEU A 84 -19.97 -12.57 0.14
N LYS A 85 -19.05 -12.00 -0.65
CA LYS A 85 -17.89 -11.25 -0.15
C LYS A 85 -17.86 -9.85 -0.75
N ALA A 86 -17.98 -8.84 0.10
CA ALA A 86 -17.80 -7.44 -0.28
C ALA A 86 -16.41 -7.24 -0.92
N GLN A 87 -16.38 -6.61 -2.10
CA GLN A 87 -15.15 -6.29 -2.81
C GLN A 87 -14.69 -4.89 -2.39
N VAL A 88 -13.85 -4.89 -1.36
CA VAL A 88 -13.27 -3.69 -0.74
C VAL A 88 -11.79 -3.98 -0.52
N LEU A 89 -10.92 -3.01 -0.84
CA LEU A 89 -9.46 -3.13 -0.66
C LEU A 89 -9.04 -2.91 0.80
N ALA A 90 -9.60 -3.71 1.70
CA ALA A 90 -9.26 -3.74 3.11
C ALA A 90 -9.42 -5.16 3.67
N GLY A 91 -8.56 -5.54 4.62
CA GLY A 91 -8.69 -6.77 5.38
C GLY A 91 -9.78 -6.67 6.45
N GLY A 92 -10.08 -7.81 7.09
CA GLY A 92 -11.02 -7.88 8.21
C GLY A 92 -12.49 -7.74 7.82
N ARG A 93 -12.84 -7.90 6.54
CA ARG A 93 -14.20 -7.73 5.99
C ARG A 93 -15.25 -8.52 6.77
N GLY A 94 -14.95 -9.77 7.15
CA GLY A 94 -15.89 -10.62 7.90
C GLY A 94 -16.30 -10.05 9.27
N LYS A 95 -15.41 -9.31 9.95
CA LYS A 95 -15.69 -8.65 11.25
C LYS A 95 -16.16 -7.19 11.09
N GLY A 96 -16.22 -6.69 9.86
CA GLY A 96 -16.63 -5.30 9.57
C GLY A 96 -18.15 -5.07 9.70
N SER A 97 -18.56 -3.83 9.54
CA SER A 97 -19.96 -3.42 9.52
C SER A 97 -20.20 -2.37 8.45
N PHE A 98 -21.30 -2.48 7.74
CA PHE A 98 -21.75 -1.47 6.79
C PHE A 98 -22.43 -0.31 7.52
N LYS A 99 -22.35 0.92 6.97
CA LYS A 99 -23.01 2.10 7.58
C LYS A 99 -24.52 1.96 7.62
N GLY A 100 -25.12 1.27 6.65
CA GLY A 100 -26.54 0.91 6.60
C GLY A 100 -26.98 -0.14 7.61
N GLY A 101 -26.06 -0.67 8.44
CA GLY A 101 -26.37 -1.53 9.59
C GLY A 101 -26.12 -3.02 9.38
N LEU A 102 -25.84 -3.47 8.16
CA LEU A 102 -25.48 -4.88 7.89
C LEU A 102 -24.15 -5.23 8.58
N LYS A 103 -24.14 -6.30 9.37
CA LYS A 103 -22.94 -6.80 10.05
C LYS A 103 -22.23 -7.89 9.22
N GLY A 104 -20.95 -7.66 8.94
CA GLY A 104 -20.06 -8.54 8.21
C GLY A 104 -20.09 -8.30 6.70
N GLY A 105 -18.91 -8.04 6.12
CA GLY A 105 -18.68 -8.01 4.68
C GLY A 105 -18.52 -9.40 4.04
N VAL A 106 -18.66 -10.47 4.82
CA VAL A 106 -18.67 -11.86 4.36
C VAL A 106 -19.90 -12.53 4.92
N ARG A 107 -20.82 -12.97 4.06
CA ARG A 107 -22.14 -13.50 4.44
C ARG A 107 -22.38 -14.83 3.74
N MET A 108 -22.84 -15.82 4.49
CA MET A 108 -23.29 -17.09 3.92
C MET A 108 -24.77 -16.97 3.57
N VAL A 109 -25.13 -17.42 2.38
CA VAL A 109 -26.50 -17.40 1.86
C VAL A 109 -26.80 -18.75 1.21
N TYR A 110 -28.07 -19.12 1.16
CA TYR A 110 -28.52 -20.46 0.76
C TYR A 110 -29.47 -20.46 -0.43
N THR A 111 -29.92 -19.27 -0.86
CA THR A 111 -30.85 -19.11 -1.98
C THR A 111 -30.44 -17.92 -2.85
N PRO A 112 -30.75 -17.94 -4.17
CA PRO A 112 -30.54 -16.79 -5.04
C PRO A 112 -31.26 -15.52 -4.57
N GLU A 113 -32.44 -15.66 -3.97
CA GLU A 113 -33.24 -14.53 -3.46
C GLU A 113 -32.57 -13.89 -2.24
N GLU A 114 -32.04 -14.70 -1.32
CA GLU A 114 -31.24 -14.21 -0.19
C GLU A 114 -29.94 -13.56 -0.67
N ALA A 115 -29.32 -14.11 -1.72
CA ALA A 115 -28.14 -13.52 -2.34
C ALA A 115 -28.42 -12.12 -2.91
N GLU A 116 -29.57 -11.95 -3.58
CA GLU A 116 -30.02 -10.65 -4.09
C GLU A 116 -30.27 -9.65 -2.95
N ASP A 117 -31.01 -10.03 -1.90
CA ASP A 117 -31.34 -9.12 -0.79
C ASP A 117 -30.08 -8.65 -0.03
N ILE A 118 -29.22 -9.58 0.37
CA ILE A 118 -28.00 -9.25 1.11
C ILE A 118 -27.02 -8.45 0.25
N ALA A 119 -26.84 -8.80 -1.03
CA ALA A 119 -26.00 -8.00 -1.92
C ALA A 119 -26.54 -6.57 -2.10
N GLY A 120 -27.87 -6.39 -2.13
CA GLY A 120 -28.50 -5.08 -2.18
C GLY A 120 -28.23 -4.20 -0.96
N GLN A 121 -27.96 -4.81 0.20
CA GLN A 121 -27.56 -4.10 1.43
C GLN A 121 -26.05 -3.79 1.47
N MET A 122 -25.23 -4.49 0.67
CA MET A 122 -23.79 -4.24 0.58
C MET A 122 -23.45 -3.20 -0.49
N LEU A 123 -24.06 -3.31 -1.66
CA LEU A 123 -23.73 -2.54 -2.85
C LEU A 123 -24.06 -1.05 -2.67
N GLY A 124 -23.07 -0.19 -2.91
CA GLY A 124 -23.20 1.26 -2.78
C GLY A 124 -23.09 1.78 -1.34
N ASP A 125 -22.89 0.90 -0.36
CA ASP A 125 -22.67 1.28 1.03
C ASP A 125 -21.19 1.18 1.43
N TYR A 126 -20.81 1.80 2.55
CA TYR A 126 -19.45 1.85 3.05
C TYR A 126 -19.22 0.76 4.10
N LEU A 127 -18.30 -0.15 3.82
CA LEU A 127 -17.84 -1.16 4.76
C LEU A 127 -16.77 -0.57 5.68
N ILE A 128 -17.06 -0.55 6.98
CA ILE A 128 -16.13 -0.16 8.04
C ILE A 128 -15.44 -1.42 8.56
N THR A 129 -14.11 -1.43 8.52
CA THR A 129 -13.27 -2.45 9.15
C THR A 129 -12.23 -1.78 10.05
N LYS A 130 -11.52 -2.57 10.86
CA LYS A 130 -10.39 -2.09 11.67
C LYS A 130 -9.32 -1.38 10.82
N GLN A 131 -9.20 -1.72 9.53
CA GLN A 131 -8.20 -1.15 8.63
C GLN A 131 -8.67 0.09 7.85
N THR A 132 -9.98 0.34 7.77
CA THR A 132 -10.52 1.50 7.03
C THR A 132 -10.79 2.71 7.92
N GLY A 133 -10.84 2.51 9.24
CA GLY A 133 -11.36 3.51 10.18
C GLY A 133 -12.84 3.81 9.93
N GLU A 134 -13.35 4.87 10.58
CA GLU A 134 -14.77 5.24 10.58
C GLU A 134 -15.32 5.66 9.21
N LYS A 135 -14.44 6.18 8.32
CA LYS A 135 -14.83 6.55 6.96
C LYS A 135 -15.37 5.35 6.19
N GLY A 136 -14.83 4.16 6.45
CA GLY A 136 -15.12 2.95 5.69
C GLY A 136 -14.59 3.04 4.26
N ARG A 137 -14.88 2.02 3.46
CA ARG A 137 -14.64 2.04 2.01
C ARG A 137 -15.90 1.60 1.28
N ILE A 138 -16.19 2.24 0.15
CA ILE A 138 -17.39 1.95 -0.64
C ILE A 138 -17.31 0.55 -1.24
N CYS A 139 -18.40 -0.20 -1.16
CA CYS A 139 -18.54 -1.53 -1.75
C CYS A 139 -19.30 -1.42 -3.08
N ASN A 140 -18.58 -1.29 -4.18
CA ASN A 140 -19.18 -1.18 -5.53
C ASN A 140 -19.45 -2.53 -6.21
N ALA A 141 -18.92 -3.62 -5.64
CA ALA A 141 -19.12 -4.95 -6.16
C ALA A 141 -19.15 -6.00 -5.03
N VAL A 142 -19.87 -7.09 -5.26
CA VAL A 142 -19.93 -8.24 -4.37
C VAL A 142 -19.52 -9.48 -5.15
N MET A 143 -18.57 -10.24 -4.63
CA MET A 143 -18.24 -11.55 -5.16
C MET A 143 -19.22 -12.58 -4.60
N VAL A 144 -19.85 -13.34 -5.48
CA VAL A 144 -20.72 -14.47 -5.16
C VAL A 144 -19.91 -15.73 -5.46
N THR A 145 -19.63 -16.53 -4.45
CA THR A 145 -18.73 -17.68 -4.59
C THR A 145 -19.26 -18.92 -3.88
N GLU A 146 -18.90 -20.10 -4.37
CA GLU A 146 -19.20 -21.38 -3.72
C GLU A 146 -18.56 -21.43 -2.33
N ARG A 147 -19.34 -21.82 -1.32
CA ARG A 147 -18.80 -22.09 0.02
C ARG A 147 -18.06 -23.43 0.01
N LYS A 148 -16.78 -23.40 0.37
CA LYS A 148 -16.02 -24.61 0.74
C LYS A 148 -16.05 -24.82 2.25
N PHE A 149 -15.95 -26.07 2.65
CA PHE A 149 -15.89 -26.51 4.04
C PHE A 149 -14.49 -27.05 4.34
N PRO A 150 -13.57 -26.18 4.77
CA PRO A 150 -12.18 -26.57 4.96
C PRO A 150 -12.04 -27.45 6.22
N ARG A 151 -11.22 -28.51 6.11
CA ARG A 151 -10.79 -29.36 7.24
C ARG A 151 -9.46 -28.90 7.81
N ARG A 152 -8.56 -28.46 6.94
CA ARG A 152 -7.23 -27.96 7.27
C ARG A 152 -6.97 -26.71 6.45
N GLU A 153 -6.36 -25.72 7.08
CA GLU A 153 -6.08 -24.41 6.50
C GLU A 153 -4.61 -24.08 6.66
N PHE A 154 -3.98 -23.64 5.58
CA PHE A 154 -2.56 -23.32 5.52
C PHE A 154 -2.38 -21.88 5.05
N TYR A 155 -1.26 -21.29 5.45
CA TYR A 155 -0.84 -19.97 5.00
C TYR A 155 0.33 -20.10 4.03
N PHE A 156 0.24 -19.45 2.88
CA PHE A 156 1.37 -19.30 1.96
C PHE A 156 1.44 -17.87 1.45
N ALA A 157 2.63 -17.29 1.44
CA ALA A 157 2.87 -16.02 0.79
C ALA A 157 4.22 -16.00 0.09
N ILE A 158 4.31 -15.27 -1.03
CA ILE A 158 5.57 -14.91 -1.68
C ILE A 158 5.66 -13.40 -1.66
N MET A 159 6.75 -12.86 -1.12
CA MET A 159 6.97 -11.42 -1.06
C MET A 159 8.41 -11.02 -1.33
N MET A 160 8.62 -9.82 -1.86
CA MET A 160 9.94 -9.20 -1.91
C MET A 160 10.34 -8.73 -0.52
N GLU A 161 11.29 -9.44 0.11
CA GLU A 161 11.77 -9.11 1.46
C GLU A 161 13.16 -8.47 1.43
N ARG A 162 13.28 -7.31 2.08
CA ARG A 162 14.52 -6.52 2.12
C ARG A 162 15.61 -7.22 2.93
N ALA A 163 15.24 -7.90 4.03
CA ALA A 163 16.19 -8.63 4.86
C ALA A 163 16.93 -9.73 4.09
N PHE A 164 16.29 -10.32 3.08
CA PHE A 164 16.88 -11.35 2.21
C PHE A 164 17.36 -10.81 0.87
N SER A 165 17.12 -9.52 0.59
CA SER A 165 17.43 -8.87 -0.69
C SER A 165 16.84 -9.61 -1.90
N GLY A 166 15.64 -10.18 -1.75
CA GLY A 166 15.02 -11.02 -2.77
C GLY A 166 13.65 -11.57 -2.37
N PRO A 167 13.04 -12.39 -3.23
CA PRO A 167 11.78 -13.05 -2.92
C PRO A 167 11.95 -14.08 -1.79
N VAL A 168 10.94 -14.18 -0.94
CA VAL A 168 10.87 -15.19 0.13
C VAL A 168 9.52 -15.86 0.08
N LEU A 169 9.54 -17.20 0.12
CA LEU A 169 8.34 -18.00 0.37
C LEU A 169 8.13 -18.14 1.87
N ILE A 170 7.02 -17.62 2.35
CA ILE A 170 6.57 -17.68 3.73
C ILE A 170 5.46 -18.72 3.81
N ALA A 171 5.55 -19.64 4.77
CA ALA A 171 4.57 -20.71 4.92
C ALA A 171 4.25 -21.02 6.38
N SER A 172 3.02 -21.40 6.67
CA SER A 172 2.62 -21.89 8.00
C SER A 172 1.50 -22.93 7.90
N SER A 173 1.50 -23.87 8.85
CA SER A 173 0.38 -24.79 9.08
C SER A 173 -0.81 -24.15 9.80
N GLN A 174 -0.67 -22.89 10.23
CA GLN A 174 -1.73 -22.10 10.86
C GLN A 174 -2.32 -21.12 9.83
N GLY A 175 -3.15 -21.63 8.92
CA GLY A 175 -3.93 -20.80 8.00
C GLY A 175 -5.25 -20.31 8.62
N GLY A 176 -5.93 -19.40 7.92
CA GLY A 176 -7.25 -18.87 8.31
C GLY A 176 -7.22 -17.82 9.42
N VAL A 177 -6.02 -17.51 9.94
CA VAL A 177 -5.78 -16.55 11.02
C VAL A 177 -4.88 -15.40 10.55
N ASN A 178 -4.79 -14.35 11.35
CA ASN A 178 -3.88 -13.24 11.08
C ASN A 178 -2.43 -13.70 11.28
N ILE A 179 -1.61 -13.63 10.22
CA ILE A 179 -0.24 -14.16 10.27
C ILE A 179 0.67 -13.34 11.19
N GLU A 180 0.39 -12.05 11.36
CA GLU A 180 1.15 -11.18 12.25
C GLU A 180 0.94 -11.55 13.74
N GLU A 181 -0.27 -11.98 14.11
CA GLU A 181 -0.57 -12.55 15.44
C GLU A 181 0.19 -13.86 15.64
N VAL A 182 0.21 -14.76 14.64
CA VAL A 182 1.00 -16.01 14.69
C VAL A 182 2.49 -15.72 14.82
N ALA A 183 3.01 -14.69 14.12
CA ALA A 183 4.41 -14.30 14.20
C ALA A 183 4.80 -13.81 15.60
N ALA A 184 3.89 -13.07 16.26
CA ALA A 184 4.10 -12.55 17.61
C ALA A 184 4.02 -13.64 18.68
N GLU A 185 3.03 -14.54 18.59
CA GLU A 185 2.76 -15.57 19.60
C GLU A 185 3.63 -16.83 19.41
N ASN A 186 3.80 -17.27 18.17
CA ASN A 186 4.53 -18.48 17.82
C ASN A 186 5.36 -18.30 16.54
N PRO A 187 6.48 -17.54 16.59
CA PRO A 187 7.32 -17.29 15.42
C PRO A 187 7.90 -18.56 14.78
N LYS A 188 8.00 -19.67 15.54
CA LYS A 188 8.47 -20.97 15.04
C LYS A 188 7.45 -21.67 14.14
N ALA A 189 6.18 -21.26 14.16
CA ALA A 189 5.15 -21.77 13.27
C ALA A 189 5.27 -21.19 11.85
N ILE A 190 6.12 -20.18 11.64
CA ILE A 190 6.33 -19.54 10.35
C ILE A 190 7.67 -19.96 9.77
N LEU A 191 7.60 -20.58 8.60
CA LEU A 191 8.76 -20.92 7.78
C LEU A 191 9.04 -19.78 6.81
N TYR A 192 10.32 -19.41 6.70
CA TYR A 192 10.83 -18.51 5.68
C TYR A 192 11.83 -19.28 4.81
N GLU A 193 11.53 -19.43 3.53
CA GLU A 193 12.40 -20.07 2.54
C GLU A 193 12.80 -19.02 1.48
N PRO A 194 14.02 -18.45 1.58
CA PRO A 194 14.51 -17.47 0.62
C PRO A 194 14.68 -18.07 -0.77
N ILE A 195 14.35 -17.29 -1.80
CA ILE A 195 14.44 -17.69 -3.19
C ILE A 195 15.51 -16.85 -3.89
N ASP A 196 16.45 -17.53 -4.56
CA ASP A 196 17.40 -16.87 -5.44
C ASP A 196 16.64 -16.39 -6.69
N ILE A 197 16.53 -15.07 -6.87
CA ILE A 197 15.76 -14.47 -7.97
C ILE A 197 16.28 -14.86 -9.36
N THR A 198 17.56 -15.23 -9.48
CA THR A 198 18.16 -15.63 -10.76
C THR A 198 17.86 -17.08 -11.11
N LYS A 199 17.74 -17.96 -10.11
CA LYS A 199 17.45 -19.38 -10.29
C LYS A 199 15.95 -19.68 -10.24
N GLY A 200 15.20 -18.87 -9.51
CA GLY A 200 13.80 -19.09 -9.19
C GLY A 200 13.58 -20.13 -8.08
N LEU A 201 12.30 -20.34 -7.74
CA LEU A 201 11.91 -21.36 -6.77
C LEU A 201 12.16 -22.75 -7.36
N SER A 202 13.02 -23.54 -6.72
CA SER A 202 13.27 -24.91 -7.16
C SER A 202 12.17 -25.88 -6.67
N LYS A 203 11.95 -26.98 -7.42
CA LYS A 203 11.02 -28.03 -6.99
C LYS A 203 11.43 -28.61 -5.63
N GLU A 204 12.72 -28.78 -5.37
CA GLU A 204 13.23 -29.30 -4.09
C GLU A 204 12.86 -28.39 -2.90
N GLN A 205 13.00 -27.08 -3.05
CA GLN A 205 12.58 -26.12 -2.03
C GLN A 205 11.06 -26.17 -1.81
N ALA A 206 10.28 -26.19 -2.87
CA ALA A 206 8.81 -26.26 -2.78
C ALA A 206 8.34 -27.56 -2.09
N LEU A 207 8.97 -28.70 -2.42
CA LEU A 207 8.73 -29.99 -1.78
C LEU A 207 9.09 -29.96 -0.28
N LYS A 208 10.23 -29.38 0.09
CA LYS A 208 10.65 -29.22 1.49
C LYS A 208 9.68 -28.35 2.28
N VAL A 209 9.19 -27.26 1.69
CA VAL A 209 8.18 -26.39 2.32
C VAL A 209 6.89 -27.18 2.57
N ALA A 210 6.41 -27.91 1.57
CA ALA A 210 5.21 -28.75 1.70
C ALA A 210 5.34 -29.79 2.83
N ASP A 211 6.48 -30.46 2.95
CA ASP A 211 6.73 -31.42 4.05
C ASP A 211 6.70 -30.72 5.41
N THR A 212 7.35 -29.56 5.51
CA THR A 212 7.52 -28.83 6.78
C THR A 212 6.19 -28.30 7.33
N VAL A 213 5.27 -27.88 6.46
CA VAL A 213 3.93 -27.42 6.88
C VAL A 213 2.94 -28.58 7.10
N GLY A 214 3.38 -29.83 6.95
CA GLY A 214 2.55 -31.02 7.20
C GLY A 214 1.67 -31.43 6.01
N LEU A 215 2.08 -31.13 4.78
CA LEU A 215 1.40 -31.50 3.53
C LEU A 215 2.10 -32.64 2.77
N ALA A 216 2.81 -33.53 3.49
CA ALA A 216 3.59 -34.62 2.91
C ALA A 216 2.76 -35.58 2.01
N GLU A 217 1.49 -35.81 2.33
CA GLU A 217 0.60 -36.68 1.50
C GLU A 217 0.21 -36.05 0.16
N LYS A 218 0.31 -34.72 0.06
CA LYS A 218 -0.03 -33.91 -1.13
C LYS A 218 1.16 -33.07 -1.57
N ARG A 219 2.36 -33.59 -1.33
CA ARG A 219 3.63 -32.89 -1.48
C ARG A 219 3.85 -32.38 -2.90
N ASP A 220 3.70 -33.24 -3.91
CA ASP A 220 3.89 -32.85 -5.31
C ASP A 220 2.85 -31.83 -5.78
N GLN A 221 1.58 -31.99 -5.37
CA GLN A 221 0.50 -31.04 -5.70
C GLN A 221 0.78 -29.66 -5.08
N THR A 222 1.20 -29.63 -3.82
CA THR A 222 1.53 -28.40 -3.11
C THR A 222 2.76 -27.75 -3.73
N ALA A 223 3.79 -28.53 -4.07
CA ALA A 223 4.98 -28.02 -4.73
C ALA A 223 4.67 -27.41 -6.11
N ASP A 224 3.83 -28.06 -6.92
CA ASP A 224 3.37 -27.51 -8.21
C ASP A 224 2.61 -26.19 -8.03
N MET A 225 1.72 -26.11 -7.03
CA MET A 225 1.01 -24.88 -6.67
C MET A 225 1.98 -23.76 -6.27
N LEU A 226 2.98 -24.05 -5.43
CA LEU A 226 4.00 -23.07 -5.00
C LEU A 226 4.86 -22.57 -6.17
N LEU A 227 5.23 -23.46 -7.10
CA LEU A 227 5.95 -23.09 -8.32
C LEU A 227 5.11 -22.17 -9.20
N ARG A 228 3.82 -22.45 -9.37
CA ARG A 228 2.88 -21.58 -10.11
C ARG A 228 2.67 -20.23 -9.43
N LEU A 229 2.60 -20.19 -8.10
CA LEU A 229 2.54 -18.94 -7.35
C LEU A 229 3.79 -18.09 -7.59
N TYR A 230 4.98 -18.71 -7.62
CA TYR A 230 6.23 -18.00 -7.91
C TYR A 230 6.30 -17.52 -9.35
N ASP A 231 5.86 -18.32 -10.32
CA ASP A 231 5.74 -17.90 -11.72
C ASP A 231 4.79 -16.70 -11.85
N LEU A 232 3.61 -16.75 -11.21
CA LEU A 232 2.67 -15.63 -11.18
C LEU A 232 3.30 -14.38 -10.54
N PHE A 233 3.99 -14.55 -9.42
CA PHE A 233 4.68 -13.47 -8.69
C PHE A 233 5.68 -12.73 -9.58
N THR A 234 6.53 -13.48 -10.29
CA THR A 234 7.54 -12.91 -11.17
C THR A 234 6.93 -12.33 -12.45
N LYS A 235 5.98 -13.03 -13.08
CA LYS A 235 5.34 -12.62 -14.35
C LYS A 235 4.52 -11.34 -14.22
N LYS A 236 3.89 -11.11 -13.06
CA LYS A 236 3.04 -9.94 -12.81
C LYS A 236 3.73 -8.83 -12.03
N ASP A 237 5.04 -8.91 -11.81
CA ASP A 237 5.80 -7.93 -11.01
C ASP A 237 5.17 -7.70 -9.62
N ALA A 238 4.79 -8.79 -8.96
CA ALA A 238 4.17 -8.74 -7.65
C ALA A 238 5.20 -8.40 -6.57
N LEU A 239 4.76 -7.63 -5.57
CA LEU A 239 5.49 -7.39 -4.33
C LEU A 239 5.06 -8.35 -3.22
N LEU A 240 3.79 -8.78 -3.27
CA LEU A 240 3.19 -9.74 -2.35
C LEU A 240 2.13 -10.54 -3.10
N ILE A 241 2.18 -11.85 -2.98
CA ILE A 241 1.04 -12.75 -3.21
C ILE A 241 0.85 -13.52 -1.92
N GLU A 242 -0.28 -13.30 -1.25
CA GLU A 242 -0.68 -13.96 -0.02
C GLU A 242 -1.92 -14.81 -0.30
N VAL A 243 -1.88 -16.09 0.06
CA VAL A 243 -3.00 -17.03 0.03
C VAL A 243 -3.29 -17.44 1.47
N ASN A 244 -4.43 -17.00 1.99
CA ASN A 244 -4.80 -17.25 3.37
C ASN A 244 -6.33 -17.38 3.56
N PRO A 245 -6.90 -18.60 3.57
CA PRO A 245 -6.20 -19.89 3.60
C PRO A 245 -6.06 -20.56 2.21
N TYR A 246 -4.99 -21.34 2.07
CA TYR A 246 -4.97 -22.49 1.18
C TYR A 246 -5.57 -23.67 1.95
N ALA A 247 -6.70 -24.18 1.49
CA ALA A 247 -7.53 -25.05 2.31
C ALA A 247 -7.81 -26.41 1.67
N GLU A 248 -7.78 -27.45 2.50
CA GLU A 248 -8.17 -28.81 2.17
C GLU A 248 -9.67 -29.02 2.46
N ASP A 249 -10.43 -29.50 1.49
CA ASP A 249 -11.84 -29.84 1.66
C ASP A 249 -12.04 -31.27 2.20
N ALA A 250 -13.30 -31.64 2.44
CA ALA A 250 -13.64 -32.98 2.94
C ALA A 250 -13.32 -34.14 1.97
N ALA A 251 -13.16 -33.84 0.68
CA ALA A 251 -12.82 -34.80 -0.37
C ALA A 251 -11.30 -34.86 -0.64
N GLY A 252 -10.49 -34.08 0.09
CA GLY A 252 -9.04 -34.03 -0.09
C GLY A 252 -8.58 -33.21 -1.30
N ASN A 253 -9.47 -32.35 -1.83
CA ASN A 253 -9.13 -31.33 -2.81
C ASN A 253 -8.66 -30.06 -2.11
N TYR A 254 -7.86 -29.27 -2.81
CA TYR A 254 -7.28 -28.06 -2.27
C TYR A 254 -7.70 -26.83 -3.07
N TYR A 255 -7.99 -25.74 -2.37
CA TYR A 255 -8.44 -24.49 -2.95
C TYR A 255 -7.81 -23.29 -2.24
N CYS A 256 -7.48 -22.25 -3.00
CA CYS A 256 -7.21 -20.93 -2.45
C CYS A 256 -8.55 -20.26 -2.10
N LEU A 257 -8.86 -20.09 -0.81
CA LEU A 257 -10.14 -19.53 -0.37
C LEU A 257 -10.12 -18.01 -0.15
N ASP A 258 -8.95 -17.40 -0.02
CA ASP A 258 -8.75 -15.95 -0.08
C ASP A 258 -7.34 -15.68 -0.60
N ALA A 259 -7.19 -14.57 -1.32
CA ALA A 259 -5.91 -14.15 -1.85
C ALA A 259 -5.79 -12.64 -1.93
N LYS A 260 -4.69 -12.13 -1.40
CA LYS A 260 -4.32 -10.72 -1.44
C LYS A 260 -3.05 -10.55 -2.26
N MET A 261 -3.13 -9.71 -3.27
CA MET A 261 -1.99 -9.44 -4.16
C MET A 261 -1.67 -7.94 -4.18
N ARG A 262 -0.36 -7.64 -4.11
CA ARG A 262 0.20 -6.30 -4.27
C ARG A 262 1.23 -6.31 -5.37
N PHE A 263 1.24 -5.27 -6.19
CA PHE A 263 2.11 -5.16 -7.36
C PHE A 263 3.02 -3.93 -7.26
N ASP A 264 4.13 -3.96 -7.99
CA ASP A 264 5.07 -2.85 -8.05
C ASP A 264 4.55 -1.76 -9.01
N ASP A 265 4.24 -0.56 -8.50
CA ASP A 265 3.79 0.56 -9.33
C ASP A 265 4.80 0.94 -10.42
N ASN A 266 6.10 0.68 -10.18
CA ASN A 266 7.14 0.94 -11.16
C ASN A 266 7.06 0.01 -12.39
N SER A 267 6.28 -1.06 -12.32
CA SER A 267 6.06 -1.98 -13.43
C SER A 267 4.92 -1.56 -14.36
N ASP A 268 4.21 -0.46 -14.07
CA ASP A 268 3.05 0.02 -14.87
C ASP A 268 3.36 0.09 -16.37
N PHE A 269 4.56 0.56 -16.75
CA PHE A 269 4.94 0.67 -18.16
C PHE A 269 4.89 -0.66 -18.93
N ARG A 270 5.05 -1.81 -18.25
CA ARG A 270 5.02 -3.15 -18.85
C ARG A 270 3.85 -4.03 -18.40
N GLN A 271 3.08 -3.59 -17.39
CA GLN A 271 1.92 -4.31 -16.83
C GLN A 271 0.60 -3.58 -17.11
N LYS A 272 0.43 -2.95 -18.28
CA LYS A 272 -0.71 -2.06 -18.58
C LYS A 272 -2.10 -2.68 -18.34
N GLU A 273 -2.28 -3.94 -18.69
CA GLU A 273 -3.53 -4.67 -18.45
C GLU A 273 -3.84 -4.75 -16.95
N LEU A 274 -2.86 -5.07 -16.11
CA LEU A 274 -3.03 -5.16 -14.67
C LEU A 274 -3.35 -3.80 -14.05
N PHE A 275 -2.66 -2.74 -14.47
CA PHE A 275 -2.91 -1.38 -13.95
C PHE A 275 -4.25 -0.81 -14.41
N SER A 276 -4.82 -1.31 -15.52
CA SER A 276 -6.19 -0.98 -15.93
C SER A 276 -7.27 -1.50 -14.96
N LEU A 277 -6.92 -2.48 -14.11
CA LEU A 277 -7.81 -3.05 -13.10
C LEU A 277 -7.80 -2.27 -11.77
N ARG A 278 -7.00 -1.19 -11.66
CA ARG A 278 -6.92 -0.36 -10.46
C ARG A 278 -8.28 0.28 -10.17
N ASP A 279 -8.75 0.12 -8.93
CA ASP A 279 -9.99 0.72 -8.48
C ASP A 279 -9.74 2.00 -7.69
N TRP A 280 -9.82 3.13 -8.38
CA TRP A 280 -9.66 4.47 -7.79
C TRP A 280 -10.72 4.82 -6.74
N THR A 281 -11.88 4.14 -6.74
CA THR A 281 -12.95 4.40 -5.75
C THR A 281 -12.57 3.93 -4.34
N GLN A 282 -11.48 3.17 -4.23
CA GLN A 282 -10.96 2.63 -2.97
C GLN A 282 -9.84 3.49 -2.37
N GLU A 283 -9.41 4.54 -3.08
CA GLU A 283 -8.34 5.46 -2.67
C GLU A 283 -8.93 6.80 -2.23
N ASP A 284 -8.16 7.58 -1.48
CA ASP A 284 -8.59 8.92 -1.10
C ASP A 284 -8.62 9.84 -2.33
N GLU A 285 -9.72 10.56 -2.54
CA GLU A 285 -9.91 11.42 -3.72
C GLU A 285 -8.78 12.43 -3.91
N LYS A 286 -8.19 12.94 -2.80
CA LYS A 286 -7.06 13.87 -2.86
C LYS A 286 -5.78 13.20 -3.35
N GLU A 287 -5.55 11.94 -2.97
CA GLU A 287 -4.42 11.15 -3.46
C GLU A 287 -4.56 10.84 -4.95
N VAL A 288 -5.80 10.55 -5.40
CA VAL A 288 -6.11 10.34 -6.82
C VAL A 288 -5.86 11.62 -7.63
N GLU A 289 -6.32 12.77 -7.15
CA GLU A 289 -6.11 14.05 -7.82
C GLU A 289 -4.61 14.40 -7.88
N ALA A 290 -3.89 14.23 -6.77
CA ALA A 290 -2.44 14.42 -6.72
C ALA A 290 -1.70 13.54 -7.73
N ALA A 291 -2.11 12.28 -7.88
CA ALA A 291 -1.49 11.35 -8.81
C ALA A 291 -1.58 11.82 -10.28
N LYS A 292 -2.68 12.49 -10.69
CA LYS A 292 -2.82 13.06 -12.04
C LYS A 292 -1.75 14.11 -12.36
N HIS A 293 -1.27 14.81 -11.34
CA HIS A 293 -0.23 15.84 -11.45
C HIS A 293 1.18 15.34 -11.08
N SER A 294 1.35 14.02 -10.96
CA SER A 294 2.60 13.38 -10.53
C SER A 294 3.09 13.85 -9.16
N LEU A 295 2.15 14.19 -8.26
CA LEU A 295 2.43 14.56 -6.88
C LEU A 295 2.33 13.34 -5.97
N ASN A 296 3.21 13.23 -4.97
CA ASN A 296 3.14 12.19 -3.95
C ASN A 296 2.43 12.75 -2.73
N TYR A 297 1.11 12.59 -2.67
CA TYR A 297 0.26 13.08 -1.57
C TYR A 297 -0.24 11.90 -0.72
N ILE A 298 -0.31 12.09 0.60
CA ILE A 298 -1.02 11.20 1.53
C ILE A 298 -1.80 12.08 2.51
N ALA A 299 -3.10 11.84 2.63
CA ALA A 299 -3.94 12.57 3.57
C ALA A 299 -3.67 12.11 5.02
N LEU A 300 -3.61 13.07 5.94
CA LEU A 300 -3.53 12.84 7.39
C LEU A 300 -4.64 13.64 8.09
N ASP A 301 -4.81 13.45 9.39
CA ASP A 301 -5.91 14.05 10.18
C ASP A 301 -5.50 15.33 10.94
N GLY A 302 -4.48 16.04 10.48
CA GLY A 302 -3.99 17.26 11.10
C GLY A 302 -4.57 18.56 10.54
N SER A 303 -3.97 19.68 10.94
CA SER A 303 -4.41 21.04 10.59
C SER A 303 -3.36 21.89 9.88
N ILE A 304 -2.14 21.38 9.72
CA ILE A 304 -1.03 22.10 9.06
C ILE A 304 -0.69 21.40 7.74
N GLY A 305 -1.04 22.06 6.64
CA GLY A 305 -0.71 21.57 5.30
C GLY A 305 0.79 21.64 5.06
N CYS A 306 1.37 20.61 4.43
CA CYS A 306 2.80 20.56 4.12
C CYS A 306 3.02 20.52 2.61
N LEU A 307 3.96 21.34 2.09
CA LEU A 307 4.45 21.25 0.72
C LEU A 307 5.97 21.22 0.75
N VAL A 308 6.55 20.10 0.32
CA VAL A 308 7.99 19.84 0.46
C VAL A 308 8.53 19.20 -0.81
N ASN A 309 9.82 19.37 -1.09
CA ASN A 309 10.52 18.59 -2.11
C ASN A 309 11.43 17.51 -1.49
N GLY A 310 11.23 16.27 -1.91
CA GLY A 310 11.87 15.06 -1.41
C GLY A 310 11.13 14.42 -0.22
N ALA A 311 10.86 13.11 -0.30
CA ALA A 311 10.13 12.36 0.73
C ALA A 311 10.81 12.41 2.11
N GLY A 312 12.15 12.33 2.16
CA GLY A 312 12.88 12.38 3.43
C GLY A 312 12.67 13.71 4.15
N LEU A 313 12.72 14.82 3.41
CA LEU A 313 12.47 16.15 3.96
C LEU A 313 10.98 16.33 4.29
N ALA A 314 10.07 15.77 3.49
CA ALA A 314 8.63 15.82 3.77
C ALA A 314 8.30 15.11 5.08
N MET A 315 8.86 13.92 5.33
CA MET A 315 8.75 13.23 6.61
C MET A 315 9.34 14.04 7.77
N ALA A 316 10.57 14.56 7.61
CA ALA A 316 11.19 15.39 8.64
C ALA A 316 10.40 16.67 8.95
N THR A 317 9.73 17.24 7.95
CA THR A 317 8.87 18.42 8.10
C THR A 317 7.62 18.10 8.92
N MET A 318 6.98 16.96 8.66
CA MET A 318 5.86 16.49 9.47
C MET A 318 6.30 16.18 10.91
N ASP A 319 7.47 15.54 11.08
CA ASP A 319 8.01 15.21 12.39
C ASP A 319 8.32 16.46 13.21
N ILE A 320 8.93 17.49 12.61
CA ILE A 320 9.22 18.73 13.34
C ILE A 320 7.97 19.53 13.70
N ILE A 321 6.93 19.52 12.85
CA ILE A 321 5.61 20.07 13.19
C ILE A 321 5.06 19.35 14.43
N LYS A 322 5.13 18.01 14.45
CA LYS A 322 4.66 17.19 15.56
C LYS A 322 5.46 17.41 16.84
N LEU A 323 6.79 17.59 16.72
CA LEU A 323 7.67 17.91 17.86
C LEU A 323 7.29 19.24 18.53
N HIS A 324 6.84 20.23 17.76
CA HIS A 324 6.33 21.51 18.28
C HIS A 324 4.86 21.45 18.73
N GLY A 325 4.22 20.27 18.73
CA GLY A 325 2.86 20.06 19.20
C GLY A 325 1.76 20.34 18.17
N GLY A 326 2.11 20.51 16.90
CA GLY A 326 1.14 20.61 15.81
C GLY A 326 0.76 19.26 15.22
N GLU A 327 -0.27 19.26 14.38
CA GLU A 327 -0.69 18.07 13.63
C GLU A 327 -0.53 18.31 12.12
N PRO A 328 0.35 17.58 11.43
CA PRO A 328 0.46 17.68 9.97
C PRO A 328 -0.80 17.12 9.30
N ALA A 329 -1.39 17.90 8.38
CA ALA A 329 -2.61 17.54 7.66
C ALA A 329 -2.35 16.62 6.45
N ASN A 330 -1.12 16.62 5.93
CA ASN A 330 -0.76 15.79 4.80
C ASN A 330 0.75 15.55 4.72
N PHE A 331 1.12 14.47 4.05
CA PHE A 331 2.41 14.33 3.40
C PHE A 331 2.24 14.81 1.95
N LEU A 332 3.13 15.67 1.45
CA LEU A 332 3.19 15.99 0.03
C LEU A 332 4.62 16.24 -0.41
N ASP A 333 5.08 15.42 -1.36
CA ASP A 333 6.30 15.64 -2.11
C ASP A 333 6.01 16.07 -3.56
N VAL A 334 6.49 17.26 -3.93
CA VAL A 334 6.42 17.82 -5.29
C VAL A 334 7.54 17.33 -6.23
N GLY A 335 8.56 16.65 -5.69
CA GLY A 335 9.75 16.19 -6.41
C GLY A 335 10.80 17.29 -6.62
N GLY A 336 11.99 16.89 -7.07
CA GLY A 336 13.13 17.81 -7.25
C GLY A 336 13.09 18.68 -8.50
N GLY A 337 12.12 18.49 -9.39
CA GLY A 337 11.96 19.23 -10.65
C GLY A 337 10.57 19.85 -10.79
N ALA A 338 9.94 20.21 -9.67
CA ALA A 338 8.57 20.70 -9.64
C ALA A 338 8.40 21.97 -10.47
N THR A 339 7.35 22.01 -11.28
CA THR A 339 6.94 23.19 -12.05
C THR A 339 6.01 24.08 -11.23
N ALA A 340 5.91 25.37 -11.58
CA ALA A 340 4.96 26.29 -10.96
C ALA A 340 3.50 25.77 -11.03
N GLN A 341 3.15 25.08 -12.11
CA GLN A 341 1.83 24.45 -12.26
C GLN A 341 1.62 23.31 -11.25
N GLN A 342 2.62 22.46 -11.02
CA GLN A 342 2.53 21.39 -10.00
C GLN A 342 2.40 21.96 -8.59
N VAL A 343 3.14 23.03 -8.27
CA VAL A 343 3.01 23.75 -6.99
C VAL A 343 1.59 24.28 -6.82
N LYS A 344 1.02 24.88 -7.86
CA LYS A 344 -0.36 25.39 -7.84
C LYS A 344 -1.39 24.29 -7.58
N GLU A 345 -1.30 23.15 -8.27
CA GLU A 345 -2.20 22.02 -8.04
C GLU A 345 -2.02 21.44 -6.63
N ALA A 346 -0.78 21.39 -6.11
CA ALA A 346 -0.53 21.01 -4.72
C ALA A 346 -1.27 21.92 -3.72
N PHE A 347 -1.23 23.25 -3.91
CA PHE A 347 -1.97 24.18 -3.07
C PHE A 347 -3.48 23.96 -3.13
N LYS A 348 -4.06 23.70 -4.31
CA LYS A 348 -5.49 23.40 -4.44
C LYS A 348 -5.88 22.15 -3.66
N ILE A 349 -5.06 21.10 -3.71
CA ILE A 349 -5.32 19.84 -3.00
C ILE A 349 -5.27 20.05 -1.48
N ILE A 350 -4.26 20.79 -1.00
CA ILE A 350 -4.10 21.09 0.43
C ILE A 350 -5.27 21.94 0.95
N THR A 351 -5.64 23.00 0.22
CA THR A 351 -6.66 23.97 0.66
C THR A 351 -8.08 23.47 0.46
N ALA A 352 -8.28 22.40 -0.30
CA ALA A 352 -9.56 21.69 -0.36
C ALA A 352 -9.90 21.00 0.97
N ASP A 353 -8.94 20.81 1.88
CA ASP A 353 -9.22 20.33 3.23
C ASP A 353 -9.62 21.48 4.17
N PRO A 354 -10.86 21.51 4.66
CA PRO A 354 -11.31 22.58 5.57
C PRO A 354 -10.61 22.53 6.94
N LYS A 355 -9.93 21.42 7.29
CA LYS A 355 -9.17 21.32 8.55
C LYS A 355 -7.83 22.06 8.49
N VAL A 356 -7.37 22.47 7.31
CA VAL A 356 -6.07 23.13 7.15
C VAL A 356 -6.17 24.61 7.50
N TYR A 357 -5.46 25.01 8.56
CA TYR A 357 -5.44 26.38 9.08
C TYR A 357 -4.09 27.09 8.89
N ALA A 358 -3.05 26.38 8.46
CA ALA A 358 -1.77 26.94 8.07
C ALA A 358 -1.11 26.05 7.01
N ILE A 359 -0.27 26.62 6.15
CA ILE A 359 0.53 25.85 5.18
C ILE A 359 2.00 26.11 5.45
N MET A 360 2.75 25.05 5.71
CA MET A 360 4.21 25.06 5.80
C MET A 360 4.80 24.60 4.48
N VAL A 361 5.50 25.50 3.81
CA VAL A 361 6.28 25.22 2.60
C VAL A 361 7.74 25.10 3.00
N ASN A 362 8.35 23.94 2.78
CA ASN A 362 9.76 23.72 3.10
C ASN A 362 10.49 23.20 1.87
N ILE A 363 11.26 24.06 1.23
CA ILE A 363 11.94 23.78 -0.01
C ILE A 363 13.44 23.91 0.17
N PHE A 364 14.14 22.83 -0.13
CA PHE A 364 15.59 22.81 -0.25
C PHE A 364 15.97 22.65 -1.72
N GLY A 365 16.26 23.78 -2.35
CA GLY A 365 16.74 23.91 -3.72
C GLY A 365 18.12 23.32 -3.91
N GLY A 366 18.27 22.62 -5.03
CA GLY A 366 19.52 22.07 -5.52
C GLY A 366 19.52 22.22 -7.03
N ILE A 367 18.98 21.21 -7.72
CA ILE A 367 18.60 21.34 -9.15
C ILE A 367 17.37 22.25 -9.29
N MET A 368 16.49 22.24 -8.29
CA MET A 368 15.33 23.12 -8.24
C MET A 368 15.74 24.53 -7.86
N ARG A 369 15.28 25.53 -8.62
CA ARG A 369 15.49 26.95 -8.29
C ARG A 369 14.34 27.48 -7.43
N CYS A 370 14.67 28.19 -6.36
CA CYS A 370 13.69 28.68 -5.39
C CYS A 370 12.80 29.79 -5.97
N ASP A 371 13.29 30.57 -6.93
CA ASP A 371 12.55 31.64 -7.60
C ASP A 371 11.32 31.12 -8.38
N ILE A 372 11.47 30.04 -9.15
CA ILE A 372 10.37 29.37 -9.86
C ILE A 372 9.30 28.87 -8.87
N ILE A 373 9.73 28.39 -7.70
CA ILE A 373 8.81 27.92 -6.66
C ILE A 373 8.10 29.10 -5.99
N ALA A 374 8.81 30.18 -5.70
CA ALA A 374 8.22 31.42 -5.20
C ALA A 374 7.17 31.97 -6.17
N GLU A 375 7.46 32.02 -7.48
CA GLU A 375 6.47 32.38 -8.50
C GLU A 375 5.23 31.46 -8.45
N GLY A 376 5.43 30.15 -8.33
CA GLY A 376 4.35 29.18 -8.18
C GLY A 376 3.49 29.40 -6.93
N ILE A 377 4.11 29.67 -5.78
CA ILE A 377 3.43 29.98 -4.52
C ILE A 377 2.62 31.27 -4.66
N ILE A 378 3.23 32.34 -5.18
CA ILE A 378 2.58 33.65 -5.36
C ILE A 378 1.39 33.52 -6.32
N ALA A 379 1.57 32.84 -7.45
CA ALA A 379 0.51 32.62 -8.42
C ALA A 379 -0.66 31.82 -7.82
N ALA A 380 -0.35 30.73 -7.09
CA ALA A 380 -1.36 29.93 -6.43
C ALA A 380 -2.11 30.72 -5.35
N ALA A 381 -1.39 31.48 -4.52
CA ALA A 381 -1.97 32.26 -3.44
C ALA A 381 -2.89 33.37 -3.97
N LYS A 382 -2.51 34.03 -5.07
CA LYS A 382 -3.34 35.05 -5.74
C LYS A 382 -4.58 34.46 -6.39
N GLU A 383 -4.42 33.39 -7.16
CA GLU A 383 -5.54 32.80 -7.91
C GLU A 383 -6.58 32.13 -7.00
N LEU A 384 -6.12 31.46 -5.94
CA LEU A 384 -6.99 30.78 -4.98
C LEU A 384 -7.49 31.72 -3.89
N ASN A 385 -7.04 32.98 -3.87
CA ASN A 385 -7.35 33.99 -2.86
C ASN A 385 -7.19 33.43 -1.43
N LEU A 386 -6.00 32.86 -1.16
CA LEU A 386 -5.73 32.14 0.08
C LEU A 386 -5.74 33.10 1.27
N LYS A 387 -6.58 32.79 2.26
CA LYS A 387 -6.65 33.47 3.55
C LYS A 387 -5.87 32.76 4.66
N ILE A 388 -5.35 31.58 4.33
CA ILE A 388 -4.61 30.72 5.24
C ILE A 388 -3.15 31.20 5.22
N PRO A 389 -2.50 31.40 6.40
CA PRO A 389 -1.11 31.83 6.45
C PRO A 389 -0.20 30.78 5.81
N ILE A 390 0.72 31.27 4.98
CA ILE A 390 1.75 30.46 4.34
C ILE A 390 3.08 30.78 5.00
N ILE A 391 3.74 29.77 5.59
CA ILE A 391 5.04 29.90 6.21
C ILE A 391 6.04 29.15 5.34
N CYS A 392 6.99 29.88 4.77
CA CYS A 392 7.92 29.41 3.77
C CYS A 392 9.34 29.37 4.30
N ARG A 393 9.99 28.23 4.09
CA ARG A 393 11.44 28.08 4.13
C ARG A 393 11.95 27.78 2.72
N LEU A 394 12.69 28.70 2.12
CA LEU A 394 13.31 28.53 0.82
C LEU A 394 14.83 28.61 1.00
N GLN A 395 15.53 27.52 0.71
CA GLN A 395 16.99 27.40 0.86
C GLN A 395 17.60 26.82 -0.41
N GLY A 396 18.81 27.24 -0.79
CA GLY A 396 19.52 26.70 -1.96
C GLY A 396 19.56 27.65 -3.17
N THR A 397 19.53 27.10 -4.39
CA THR A 397 19.71 27.89 -5.63
C THR A 397 18.65 28.98 -5.77
N ASN A 398 19.08 30.23 -5.96
CA ASN A 398 18.25 31.44 -6.10
C ASN A 398 17.29 31.69 -4.92
N ALA A 399 17.67 31.29 -3.70
CA ALA A 399 16.86 31.53 -2.51
C ALA A 399 16.66 33.03 -2.22
N GLU A 400 17.71 33.84 -2.39
CA GLU A 400 17.67 35.29 -2.19
C GLU A 400 16.69 35.97 -3.15
N ASP A 401 16.74 35.62 -4.44
CA ASP A 401 15.80 36.14 -5.44
C ASP A 401 14.35 35.75 -5.11
N ALA A 402 14.15 34.52 -4.64
CA ALA A 402 12.84 34.02 -4.22
C ALA A 402 12.27 34.80 -3.03
N LYS A 403 13.12 35.20 -2.07
CA LYS A 403 12.71 36.04 -0.94
C LYS A 403 12.25 37.41 -1.40
N VAL A 404 13.02 38.05 -2.29
CA VAL A 404 12.65 39.35 -2.88
C VAL A 404 11.31 39.25 -3.63
N LEU A 405 11.11 38.19 -4.42
CA LEU A 405 9.84 37.97 -5.14
C LEU A 405 8.64 37.89 -4.20
N ILE A 406 8.79 37.19 -3.07
CA ILE A 406 7.72 37.02 -2.08
C ILE A 406 7.46 38.33 -1.34
N GLU A 407 8.51 39.06 -0.93
CA GLU A 407 8.37 40.37 -0.27
C GLU A 407 7.68 41.40 -1.16
N CYS A 408 7.91 41.36 -2.47
CA CYS A 408 7.24 42.22 -3.45
C CYS A 408 5.83 41.76 -3.84
N SER A 409 5.34 40.61 -3.35
CA SER A 409 4.12 39.98 -3.87
C SER A 409 2.81 40.53 -3.30
N ASP A 410 2.88 41.41 -2.29
CA ASP A 410 1.78 41.91 -1.45
C ASP A 410 0.95 40.80 -0.75
N MET A 411 1.47 39.57 -0.69
CA MET A 411 0.81 38.43 -0.06
C MET A 411 1.32 38.22 1.38
N GLU A 412 0.45 37.75 2.27
CA GLU A 412 0.82 37.35 3.64
C GLU A 412 1.57 36.00 3.66
N ILE A 413 2.80 36.00 3.13
CA ILE A 413 3.72 34.87 3.14
C ILE A 413 4.86 35.18 4.10
N LEU A 414 5.03 34.34 5.12
CA LEU A 414 6.04 34.51 6.15
C LEU A 414 7.30 33.71 5.79
N LEU A 415 8.43 34.39 5.65
CA LEU A 415 9.71 33.77 5.32
C LEU A 415 10.59 33.61 6.57
N ASN A 416 11.19 32.43 6.72
CA ASN A 416 12.27 32.20 7.68
C ASN A 416 13.19 31.08 7.18
N ASP A 417 14.49 31.20 7.46
CA ASP A 417 15.53 30.28 6.99
C ASP A 417 15.70 29.04 7.87
N ASP A 418 15.35 29.17 9.15
CA ASP A 418 15.50 28.12 10.14
C ASP A 418 14.27 27.20 10.16
N LEU A 419 14.50 25.89 10.06
CA LEU A 419 13.42 24.91 9.98
C LEU A 419 12.63 24.81 11.29
N ASP A 420 13.30 24.97 12.44
CA ASP A 420 12.66 24.90 13.75
C ASP A 420 11.72 26.09 13.97
N GLU A 421 12.19 27.30 13.63
CA GLU A 421 11.38 28.52 13.69
C GLU A 421 10.16 28.44 12.76
N VAL A 422 10.33 27.99 11.52
CA VAL A 422 9.23 27.85 10.55
C VAL A 422 8.17 26.89 11.08
N ALA A 423 8.57 25.76 11.65
CA ALA A 423 7.65 24.79 12.25
C ALA A 423 6.90 25.41 13.44
N ARG A 424 7.60 26.07 14.35
CA ARG A 424 7.01 26.75 15.51
C ARG A 424 6.00 27.83 15.11
N MET A 425 6.33 28.61 14.07
CA MET A 425 5.44 29.63 13.51
C MET A 425 4.18 28.99 12.93
N ALA A 426 4.32 27.91 12.14
CA ALA A 426 3.19 27.19 11.56
C ALA A 426 2.24 26.65 12.64
N VAL A 427 2.78 26.05 13.71
CA VAL A 427 1.98 25.55 14.84
C VAL A 427 1.25 26.68 15.57
N ASN A 428 1.94 27.78 15.88
CA ASN A 428 1.36 28.91 16.60
C ASN A 428 0.22 29.56 15.79
N LEU A 429 0.42 29.77 14.49
CA LEU A 429 -0.60 30.36 13.60
C LEU A 429 -1.79 29.41 13.39
N SER A 430 -1.53 28.12 13.17
CA SER A 430 -2.59 27.11 13.06
C SER A 430 -3.44 27.04 14.32
N SER A 431 -2.82 27.11 15.51
CA SER A 431 -3.53 27.03 16.79
C SER A 431 -4.42 28.26 17.03
N LYS A 432 -3.94 29.45 16.64
CA LYS A 432 -4.72 30.69 16.78
C LYS A 432 -5.94 30.71 15.87
N LEU A 433 -5.82 30.22 14.64
CA LEU A 433 -6.91 30.20 13.67
C LEU A 433 -7.90 29.07 13.93
N GLY A 434 -7.41 27.88 14.34
CA GLY A 434 -8.27 26.74 14.69
C GLY A 434 -9.12 26.93 15.95
N CYS A 435 -8.78 27.89 16.82
CA CYS A 435 -9.59 28.25 17.99
C CYS A 435 -10.69 29.29 17.67
N VAL A 436 -10.70 29.88 16.46
CA VAL A 436 -11.61 30.97 16.06
C VAL A 436 -12.78 30.47 15.20
N THR A 437 -12.75 29.20 14.80
CA THR A 437 -13.81 28.47 14.08
C THR A 437 -14.38 27.37 14.96
#